data_AF-A0A091FKW9-F1
#
_entry.id   AF-A0A091FKW9-F1
#
_cell.length_a   1.000
_cell.length_b   1.000
_cell.length_c   1.000
_cell.angle_alpha   90.00
_cell.angle_beta   90.00
_cell.angle_gamma   90.00
#
_symmetry.space_group_name_H-M   'P 1'
#
loop_
_entity.id
_entity.type
_entity.pdbx_description
1 polymer ?
#
loop_
_entity_poly.entity_id
_entity_poly.type
_entity_poly.pdbx_seq_one_letter_code
_entity_poly.pdbx_strand_id
1 'polypeptide(L)'
;RLVYSSDKNLTEAKDLAVIKKLLEPKLMQEDNIAAHQSTQTNVNSLEDGKKTPAYQSTPSNSTLETASVLGENLLMLYKKCCCPDITLCVEGKHFQAHRAILCARSRYFAAMLNGSWAESSQERVTLRGISHEEMNVILHFIYGAVLDFPDKVDVGRMLGIADMYGLDGLKEVAIYILKRDYCNFFQKPVPGRQQPVLECMAIAHSLGVENLYAACMK
;
A
#
# COMPACT_ATOMS: atom_id res chain seq x y z
N ARG A 1 13.37 9.90 -35.14
CA ARG A 1 13.63 10.61 -33.86
C ARG A 1 12.30 11.15 -33.36
N LEU A 2 11.59 10.39 -32.52
CA LEU A 2 10.37 10.87 -31.86
C LEU A 2 10.75 11.68 -30.62
N VAL A 3 10.11 12.82 -30.41
CA VAL A 3 10.35 13.69 -29.25
C VAL A 3 9.08 13.68 -28.41
N TYR A 4 9.14 13.07 -27.23
CA TYR A 4 8.04 13.13 -26.26
C TYR A 4 8.07 14.47 -25.53
N SER A 5 7.08 15.33 -25.79
CA SER A 5 6.84 16.51 -24.94
C SER A 5 6.53 16.04 -23.52
N SER A 6 7.12 16.70 -22.53
CA SER A 6 6.98 16.34 -21.12
C SER A 6 6.35 17.50 -20.33
N ASP A 7 5.06 17.72 -20.57
CA ASP A 7 4.24 18.73 -19.89
C ASP A 7 3.92 18.29 -18.45
N LYS A 8 4.94 18.35 -17.58
CA LYS A 8 4.95 17.79 -16.21
C LYS A 8 4.00 18.42 -15.19
N ASN A 9 3.20 19.43 -15.57
CA ASN A 9 2.45 20.28 -14.64
C ASN A 9 0.92 19.99 -14.64
N LEU A 10 0.48 18.81 -15.09
CA LEU A 10 -0.95 18.43 -15.16
C LEU A 10 -1.28 17.11 -14.44
N THR A 11 -0.30 16.54 -13.73
CA THR A 11 -0.34 15.20 -13.10
C THR A 11 -0.88 15.25 -11.67
N GLU A 12 -0.20 15.93 -10.73
CA GLU A 12 -0.43 15.83 -9.27
C GLU A 12 -1.92 15.87 -8.85
N ALA A 13 -2.70 16.82 -9.36
CA ALA A 13 -4.12 16.98 -9.01
C ALA A 13 -5.03 15.85 -9.56
N LYS A 14 -4.62 15.19 -10.65
CA LYS A 14 -5.32 14.03 -11.22
C LYS A 14 -4.89 12.74 -10.54
N ASP A 15 -3.59 12.60 -10.27
CA ASP A 15 -3.03 11.41 -9.62
C ASP A 15 -3.57 11.28 -8.19
N LEU A 16 -3.66 12.39 -7.45
CA LEU A 16 -4.31 12.42 -6.12
C LEU A 16 -5.81 12.06 -6.19
N ALA A 17 -6.51 12.41 -7.27
CA ALA A 17 -7.90 12.01 -7.47
C ALA A 17 -8.07 10.53 -7.84
N VAL A 18 -7.12 9.95 -8.58
CA VAL A 18 -7.06 8.51 -8.86
C VAL A 18 -6.75 7.73 -7.58
N ILE A 19 -5.76 8.18 -6.79
CA ILE A 19 -5.42 7.62 -5.47
C ILE A 19 -6.65 7.65 -4.54
N LYS A 20 -7.34 8.79 -4.46
CA LYS A 20 -8.57 8.92 -3.67
C LYS A 20 -9.64 7.92 -4.09
N LYS A 21 -9.86 7.74 -5.40
CA LYS A 21 -10.83 6.77 -5.95
C LYS A 21 -10.44 5.31 -5.71
N LEU A 22 -9.14 4.99 -5.68
CA LEU A 22 -8.63 3.64 -5.35
C LEU A 22 -8.69 3.33 -3.85
N LEU A 23 -8.72 4.35 -2.99
CA LEU A 23 -8.75 4.22 -1.53
C LEU A 23 -10.12 4.55 -0.89
N GLU A 24 -11.17 4.68 -1.72
CA GLU A 24 -12.56 4.87 -1.27
C GLU A 24 -13.26 3.51 -1.09
N PRO A 25 -13.77 3.19 0.12
CA PRO A 25 -14.50 1.95 0.33
C PRO A 25 -15.84 1.99 -0.44
N LYS A 26 -16.05 0.99 -1.30
CA LYS A 26 -17.28 0.82 -2.09
C LYS A 26 -18.46 0.55 -1.14
N LEU A 27 -19.23 1.59 -0.83
CA LEU A 27 -20.55 1.45 -0.19
C LEU A 27 -21.41 0.53 -1.06
N MET A 28 -21.86 -0.59 -0.50
CA MET A 28 -22.64 -1.57 -1.24
C MET A 28 -24.04 -1.04 -1.55
N GLN A 29 -24.51 -1.30 -2.77
CA GLN A 29 -25.91 -1.12 -3.15
C GLN A 29 -26.68 -2.37 -2.69
N GLU A 30 -27.71 -2.18 -1.87
CA GLU A 30 -28.59 -3.26 -1.41
C GLU A 30 -29.66 -3.57 -2.47
N ASP A 31 -29.29 -4.36 -3.48
CA ASP A 31 -30.27 -4.94 -4.40
C ASP A 31 -31.11 -6.00 -3.67
N ASN A 32 -32.33 -5.60 -3.29
CA ASN A 32 -33.30 -6.46 -2.63
C ASN A 32 -33.83 -7.54 -3.61
N ILE A 33 -33.52 -8.81 -3.32
CA ILE A 33 -34.19 -9.97 -3.95
C ILE A 33 -35.04 -10.67 -2.89
N ALA A 34 -36.33 -10.84 -3.19
CA ALA A 34 -37.34 -11.30 -2.24
C ALA A 34 -37.25 -12.82 -1.93
N ALA A 35 -37.83 -13.17 -0.78
CA ALA A 35 -37.76 -14.49 -0.18
C ALA A 35 -38.37 -15.63 -1.02
N HIS A 36 -37.86 -16.85 -0.80
CA HIS A 36 -38.67 -18.06 -0.82
C HIS A 36 -38.68 -18.73 0.56
N GLN A 37 -39.86 -19.15 1.01
CA GLN A 37 -40.11 -19.82 2.30
C GLN A 37 -40.21 -21.34 2.12
N SER A 38 -39.77 -22.13 3.12
CA SER A 38 -40.31 -23.46 3.53
C SER A 38 -39.39 -24.07 4.64
N THR A 39 -39.67 -23.91 5.94
CA THR A 39 -40.53 -24.75 6.83
C THR A 39 -39.81 -25.86 7.61
N GLN A 40 -39.69 -25.63 8.94
CA GLN A 40 -39.96 -26.58 10.05
C GLN A 40 -38.94 -27.73 10.31
N THR A 41 -38.78 -28.28 11.53
CA THR A 41 -39.57 -28.23 12.79
C THR A 41 -38.71 -28.54 14.04
N ASN A 42 -39.04 -27.99 15.24
CA ASN A 42 -38.92 -28.54 16.63
C ASN A 42 -37.59 -29.18 17.14
N VAL A 43 -37.15 -29.17 18.41
CA VAL A 43 -37.43 -28.54 19.74
C VAL A 43 -36.17 -28.79 20.62
N ASN A 44 -35.83 -28.13 21.74
CA ASN A 44 -36.33 -26.90 22.41
C ASN A 44 -35.09 -26.06 22.89
N SER A 45 -34.76 -25.58 24.11
CA SER A 45 -35.24 -25.65 25.52
C SER A 45 -34.69 -24.47 26.36
N LEU A 46 -35.11 -24.38 27.63
CA LEU A 46 -34.60 -23.45 28.67
C LEU A 46 -33.20 -23.92 29.16
N GLU A 47 -32.32 -23.10 29.78
CA GLU A 47 -32.54 -21.82 30.49
C GLU A 47 -31.26 -20.93 30.52
N ASP A 48 -31.44 -19.66 30.88
CA ASP A 48 -30.48 -18.66 31.41
C ASP A 48 -29.09 -18.35 30.76
N GLY A 49 -28.85 -17.04 30.51
CA GLY A 49 -28.12 -16.36 31.58
C GLY A 49 -26.90 -15.46 31.28
N LYS A 50 -26.22 -15.48 30.12
CA LYS A 50 -25.20 -14.42 29.83
C LYS A 50 -24.77 -14.28 28.37
N LYS A 51 -24.70 -13.03 27.89
CA LYS A 51 -24.15 -12.67 26.57
C LYS A 51 -22.68 -12.25 26.68
N THR A 52 -21.80 -12.97 26.00
CA THR A 52 -20.51 -12.45 25.50
C THR A 52 -20.46 -12.74 24.01
N PRO A 53 -20.29 -11.73 23.13
CA PRO A 53 -20.13 -11.98 21.70
C PRO A 53 -18.74 -12.56 21.48
N ALA A 54 -18.66 -13.87 21.21
CA ALA A 54 -17.46 -14.48 20.69
C ALA A 54 -17.15 -13.85 19.33
N TYR A 55 -15.98 -13.22 19.19
CA TYR A 55 -15.49 -12.75 17.89
C TYR A 55 -15.19 -13.99 17.04
N GLN A 56 -16.15 -14.37 16.20
CA GLN A 56 -15.98 -15.44 15.24
C GLN A 56 -14.99 -14.99 14.16
N SER A 57 -13.84 -15.63 14.11
CA SER A 57 -12.75 -15.32 13.20
C SER A 57 -13.12 -15.65 11.75
N THR A 58 -13.78 -14.72 11.06
CA THR A 58 -13.93 -14.79 9.61
C THR A 58 -12.55 -14.65 8.96
N PRO A 59 -12.06 -15.62 8.17
CA PRO A 59 -10.80 -15.46 7.46
C PRO A 59 -10.95 -14.36 6.41
N SER A 60 -10.25 -13.24 6.62
CA SER A 60 -10.21 -12.12 5.68
C SER A 60 -9.41 -12.51 4.44
N ASN A 61 -10.09 -13.09 3.45
CA ASN A 61 -9.59 -13.24 2.08
C ASN A 61 -9.50 -11.86 1.41
N SER A 62 -8.56 -11.03 1.87
CA SER A 62 -8.23 -9.75 1.26
C SER A 62 -7.54 -9.96 -0.08
N THR A 63 -8.34 -10.05 -1.14
CA THR A 63 -7.85 -9.91 -2.52
C THR A 63 -7.34 -8.48 -2.71
N LEU A 64 -6.00 -8.33 -2.69
CA LEU A 64 -5.30 -7.07 -2.99
C LEU A 64 -5.83 -6.48 -4.31
N GLU A 65 -6.34 -5.25 -4.28
CA GLU A 65 -6.90 -4.59 -5.47
C GLU A 65 -5.77 -3.96 -6.30
N THR A 66 -5.59 -4.42 -7.55
CA THR A 66 -4.58 -3.90 -8.48
C THR A 66 -5.17 -2.83 -9.39
N ALA A 67 -4.42 -1.75 -9.66
CA ALA A 67 -4.95 -0.59 -10.39
C ALA A 67 -5.36 -0.83 -11.86
N SER A 68 -5.04 -1.99 -12.45
CA SER A 68 -5.47 -2.38 -13.81
C SER A 68 -5.27 -3.88 -14.07
N VAL A 69 -5.88 -4.39 -15.15
CA VAL A 69 -5.62 -5.76 -15.68
C VAL A 69 -4.14 -5.99 -15.97
N LEU A 70 -3.40 -4.99 -16.45
CA LEU A 70 -1.95 -5.09 -16.61
C LEU A 70 -1.23 -5.27 -15.26
N GLY A 71 -1.67 -4.54 -14.23
CA GLY A 71 -1.18 -4.71 -12.85
C GLY A 71 -1.48 -6.11 -12.30
N GLU A 72 -2.68 -6.64 -12.51
CA GLU A 72 -3.02 -8.03 -12.16
C GLU A 72 -2.11 -9.04 -12.87
N ASN A 73 -1.90 -8.86 -14.18
CA ASN A 73 -1.09 -9.76 -15.01
C ASN A 73 0.39 -9.73 -14.59
N LEU A 74 0.96 -8.56 -14.33
CA LEU A 74 2.32 -8.40 -13.81
C LEU A 74 2.46 -8.91 -12.37
N LEU A 75 1.47 -8.70 -11.52
CA LEU A 75 1.47 -9.25 -10.16
C LEU A 75 1.36 -10.78 -10.18
N MET A 76 0.64 -11.35 -11.14
CA MET A 76 0.58 -12.80 -11.36
C MET A 76 1.91 -13.37 -11.89
N LEU A 77 2.60 -12.66 -12.80
CA LEU A 77 3.94 -13.01 -13.28
C LEU A 77 4.93 -13.13 -12.11
N TYR A 78 4.92 -12.14 -11.21
CA TYR A 78 5.70 -12.14 -9.96
C TYR A 78 5.29 -13.29 -9.03
N LYS A 79 4.00 -13.42 -8.68
CA LYS A 79 3.52 -14.45 -7.74
C LYS A 79 3.71 -15.89 -8.23
N LYS A 80 3.86 -16.11 -9.54
CA LYS A 80 4.16 -17.44 -10.13
C LYS A 80 5.66 -17.69 -10.36
N CYS A 81 6.54 -16.73 -10.06
CA CYS A 81 7.98 -16.79 -10.37
C CYS A 81 8.28 -17.21 -11.82
N CYS A 82 7.56 -16.63 -12.80
CA CYS A 82 7.72 -16.98 -14.22
C CYS A 82 8.87 -16.22 -14.87
N CYS A 83 10.01 -16.89 -15.07
CA CYS A 83 11.24 -16.36 -15.68
C CYS A 83 11.93 -15.20 -14.90
N PRO A 84 12.15 -15.30 -13.58
CA PRO A 84 12.91 -14.32 -12.82
C PRO A 84 14.40 -14.36 -13.18
N ASP A 85 15.04 -13.19 -13.17
CA ASP A 85 16.46 -12.96 -13.48
C ASP A 85 17.25 -12.35 -12.29
N ILE A 86 16.59 -12.19 -11.14
CA ILE A 86 17.20 -11.75 -9.88
C ILE A 86 16.45 -12.30 -8.66
N THR A 87 17.19 -12.57 -7.58
CA THR A 87 16.67 -12.85 -6.25
C THR A 87 17.06 -11.74 -5.28
N LEU A 88 16.07 -11.07 -4.66
CA LEU A 88 16.31 -10.13 -3.56
C LEU A 88 16.27 -10.91 -2.23
N CYS A 89 17.29 -10.74 -1.40
CA CYS A 89 17.38 -11.33 -0.06
C CYS A 89 17.12 -10.26 1.00
N VAL A 90 16.09 -10.47 1.84
CA VAL A 90 15.67 -9.54 2.90
C VAL A 90 15.31 -10.35 4.15
N GLU A 91 15.97 -10.08 5.27
CA GLU A 91 15.77 -10.82 6.54
C GLU A 91 15.85 -12.36 6.39
N GLY A 92 16.73 -12.84 5.50
CA GLY A 92 16.86 -14.27 5.16
C GLY A 92 15.75 -14.84 4.27
N LYS A 93 14.68 -14.08 4.00
CA LYS A 93 13.66 -14.42 3.00
C LYS A 93 14.13 -14.02 1.60
N HIS A 94 13.61 -14.75 0.61
CA HIS A 94 14.05 -14.68 -0.77
C HIS A 94 12.87 -14.29 -1.68
N PHE A 95 13.07 -13.29 -2.51
CA PHE A 95 12.07 -12.75 -3.43
C PHE A 95 12.59 -12.82 -4.86
N GLN A 96 12.04 -13.73 -5.66
CA GLN A 96 12.37 -13.83 -7.09
C GLN A 96 11.65 -12.72 -7.86
N ALA A 97 12.37 -12.04 -8.73
CA ALA A 97 11.90 -10.83 -9.41
C ALA A 97 12.55 -10.67 -10.81
N HIS A 98 12.15 -9.60 -11.49
CA HIS A 98 12.53 -9.27 -12.87
C HIS A 98 13.23 -7.91 -12.90
N ARG A 99 14.51 -7.86 -13.22
CA ARG A 99 15.37 -6.65 -13.24
C ARG A 99 14.75 -5.55 -14.08
N ALA A 100 14.23 -5.88 -15.27
CA ALA A 100 13.56 -4.94 -16.16
C ALA A 100 12.38 -4.21 -15.48
N ILE A 101 11.54 -4.92 -14.71
CA ILE A 101 10.37 -4.34 -14.03
C ILE A 101 10.81 -3.54 -12.81
N LEU A 102 11.77 -4.04 -12.03
CA LEU A 102 12.33 -3.30 -10.89
C LEU A 102 12.93 -1.95 -11.35
N CYS A 103 13.79 -1.96 -12.37
CA CYS A 103 14.42 -0.76 -12.93
C CYS A 103 13.42 0.21 -13.56
N ALA A 104 12.37 -0.29 -14.24
CA ALA A 104 11.36 0.56 -14.86
C ALA A 104 10.40 1.24 -13.86
N ARG A 105 10.39 0.80 -12.59
CA ARG A 105 9.41 1.22 -11.57
C ARG A 105 10.02 1.86 -10.32
N SER A 106 11.34 1.80 -10.14
CA SER A 106 12.05 2.32 -8.96
C SER A 106 13.40 2.93 -9.33
N ARG A 107 13.64 4.18 -8.91
CA ARG A 107 14.94 4.86 -9.15
C ARG A 107 16.10 4.20 -8.40
N TYR A 108 15.83 3.59 -7.25
CA TYR A 108 16.81 2.82 -6.48
C TYR A 108 17.23 1.54 -7.20
N PHE A 109 16.27 0.71 -7.63
CA PHE A 109 16.60 -0.50 -8.38
C PHE A 109 17.26 -0.18 -9.72
N ALA A 110 16.83 0.90 -10.41
CA ALA A 110 17.52 1.37 -11.60
C ALA A 110 19.01 1.71 -11.32
N ALA A 111 19.30 2.51 -10.30
CA ALA A 111 20.67 2.89 -9.96
C ALA A 111 21.55 1.70 -9.53
N MET A 112 20.98 0.74 -8.80
CA MET A 112 21.70 -0.44 -8.30
C MET A 112 21.94 -1.52 -9.36
N LEU A 113 20.98 -1.73 -10.28
CA LEU A 113 20.99 -2.86 -11.21
C LEU A 113 21.39 -2.48 -12.65
N ASN A 114 21.38 -1.20 -13.01
CA ASN A 114 21.71 -0.71 -14.35
C ASN A 114 23.00 0.13 -14.35
N GLY A 115 24.15 -0.54 -14.42
CA GLY A 115 25.48 0.10 -14.42
C GLY A 115 26.62 -0.90 -14.42
N SER A 116 27.84 -0.43 -14.15
CA SER A 116 29.08 -1.24 -14.05
C SER A 116 29.47 -1.62 -12.61
N TRP A 117 28.50 -1.59 -11.70
CA TRP A 117 28.66 -1.94 -10.28
C TRP A 117 28.53 -3.46 -10.07
N ALA A 118 29.05 -4.02 -8.98
CA ALA A 118 29.07 -5.47 -8.76
C ALA A 118 27.65 -6.08 -8.69
N GLU A 119 26.69 -5.32 -8.18
CA GLU A 119 25.28 -5.66 -8.04
C GLU A 119 24.57 -5.78 -9.41
N SER A 120 25.08 -5.11 -10.46
CA SER A 120 24.45 -5.15 -11.78
C SER A 120 24.61 -6.51 -12.47
N SER A 121 25.62 -7.30 -12.11
CA SER A 121 25.84 -8.67 -12.61
C SER A 121 25.43 -9.79 -11.64
N GLN A 122 25.02 -9.46 -10.41
CA GLN A 122 24.61 -10.45 -9.41
C GLN A 122 23.20 -11.01 -9.64
N GLU A 123 23.08 -12.33 -9.72
CA GLU A 123 21.78 -13.03 -9.68
C GLU A 123 21.06 -12.91 -8.32
N ARG A 124 21.79 -12.52 -7.26
CA ARG A 124 21.27 -12.40 -5.89
C ARG A 124 21.83 -11.15 -5.20
N VAL A 125 20.94 -10.28 -4.74
CA VAL A 125 21.28 -9.02 -4.05
C VAL A 125 20.68 -9.02 -2.65
N THR A 126 21.47 -8.67 -1.63
CA THR A 126 20.99 -8.60 -0.23
C THR A 126 20.67 -7.15 0.17
N LEU A 127 19.40 -6.89 0.50
CA LEU A 127 18.95 -5.58 0.97
C LEU A 127 18.94 -5.54 2.50
N ARG A 128 19.22 -4.37 3.07
CA ARG A 128 19.34 -4.14 4.52
C ARG A 128 18.53 -2.93 4.95
N GLY A 129 18.14 -2.86 6.23
CA GLY A 129 17.38 -1.74 6.80
C GLY A 129 15.88 -1.72 6.46
N ILE A 130 15.40 -2.71 5.71
CA ILE A 130 14.00 -2.93 5.32
C ILE A 130 13.57 -4.33 5.80
N SER A 131 12.33 -4.45 6.28
CA SER A 131 11.75 -5.75 6.64
C SER A 131 11.18 -6.50 5.43
N HIS A 132 10.96 -7.80 5.59
CA HIS A 132 10.33 -8.60 4.56
C HIS A 132 8.84 -8.24 4.34
N GLU A 133 8.14 -7.66 5.33
CA GLU A 133 6.83 -7.02 5.14
C GLU A 133 6.90 -5.80 4.22
N GLU A 134 7.83 -4.88 4.49
CA GLU A 134 7.98 -3.63 3.74
C GLU A 134 8.42 -3.93 2.29
N MET A 135 9.30 -4.92 2.11
CA MET A 135 9.67 -5.45 0.79
C MET A 135 8.46 -6.04 0.04
N ASN A 136 7.51 -6.68 0.75
CA ASN A 136 6.26 -7.13 0.13
C ASN A 136 5.40 -5.95 -0.33
N VAL A 137 5.26 -4.87 0.46
CA VAL A 137 4.50 -3.67 0.04
C VAL A 137 5.13 -3.06 -1.21
N ILE A 138 6.46 -2.90 -1.24
CA ILE A 138 7.20 -2.43 -2.42
C ILE A 138 6.91 -3.30 -3.65
N LEU A 139 7.00 -4.63 -3.54
CA LEU A 139 6.84 -5.51 -4.71
C LEU A 139 5.38 -5.54 -5.19
N HIS A 140 4.39 -5.54 -4.29
CA HIS A 140 2.99 -5.43 -4.68
C HIS A 140 2.67 -4.08 -5.36
N PHE A 141 3.30 -2.98 -4.93
CA PHE A 141 3.20 -1.69 -5.63
C PHE A 141 3.93 -1.68 -6.98
N ILE A 142 5.15 -2.21 -7.07
CA ILE A 142 5.96 -2.22 -8.30
C ILE A 142 5.23 -2.97 -9.44
N TYR A 143 4.71 -4.16 -9.15
CA TYR A 143 4.07 -5.03 -10.15
C TYR A 143 2.59 -4.74 -10.34
N GLY A 144 1.82 -4.59 -9.26
CA GLY A 144 0.35 -4.47 -9.31
C GLY A 144 -0.20 -3.06 -9.17
N ALA A 145 0.63 -2.08 -8.79
CA ALA A 145 0.19 -0.79 -8.26
C ALA A 145 -0.86 -0.95 -7.13
N VAL A 146 -0.67 -1.99 -6.29
CA VAL A 146 -1.47 -2.21 -5.08
C VAL A 146 -1.15 -1.13 -4.06
N LEU A 147 -2.20 -0.57 -3.45
CA LEU A 147 -2.10 0.55 -2.50
C LEU A 147 -2.41 0.14 -1.05
N ASP A 148 -2.62 -1.15 -0.80
CA ASP A 148 -2.94 -1.71 0.52
C ASP A 148 -1.70 -1.74 1.44
N PHE A 149 -1.83 -1.19 2.65
CA PHE A 149 -0.81 -1.24 3.71
C PHE A 149 -1.27 -2.23 4.79
N PRO A 150 -0.56 -3.34 5.04
CA PRO A 150 -0.93 -4.29 6.09
C PRO A 150 -0.78 -3.69 7.49
N ASP A 151 -1.70 -3.99 8.41
CA ASP A 151 -1.77 -3.45 9.80
C ASP A 151 -0.44 -3.48 10.59
N LYS A 152 0.46 -4.40 10.25
CA LYS A 152 1.78 -4.58 10.86
C LYS A 152 2.90 -3.73 10.25
N VAL A 153 2.57 -2.78 9.37
CA VAL A 153 3.53 -1.92 8.65
C VAL A 153 3.26 -0.46 9.00
N ASP A 154 4.23 0.20 9.65
CA ASP A 154 4.11 1.62 9.98
C ASP A 154 4.14 2.50 8.72
N VAL A 155 3.16 3.40 8.63
CA VAL A 155 2.95 4.29 7.47
C VAL A 155 4.04 5.37 7.41
N GLY A 156 4.50 5.88 8.56
CA GLY A 156 5.57 6.87 8.62
C GLY A 156 6.90 6.29 8.13
N ARG A 157 7.24 5.09 8.57
CA ARG A 157 8.40 4.33 8.10
C ARG A 157 8.29 3.96 6.62
N MET A 158 7.12 3.53 6.15
CA MET A 158 6.90 3.28 4.72
C MET A 158 6.96 4.53 3.84
N LEU A 159 6.63 5.72 4.37
CA LEU A 159 6.82 6.98 3.65
C LEU A 159 8.31 7.24 3.36
N GLY A 160 9.18 7.04 4.35
CA GLY A 160 10.64 7.13 4.18
C GLY A 160 11.20 6.05 3.23
N ILE A 161 10.70 4.82 3.35
CA ILE A 161 11.09 3.70 2.46
C ILE A 161 10.65 3.96 1.01
N ALA A 162 9.42 4.43 0.79
CA ALA A 162 8.92 4.76 -0.55
C ALA A 162 9.78 5.84 -1.24
N ASP A 163 10.25 6.84 -0.49
CA ASP A 163 11.17 7.84 -1.04
C ASP A 163 12.59 7.29 -1.28
N MET A 164 13.12 6.47 -0.37
CA MET A 164 14.42 5.81 -0.56
C MET A 164 14.46 4.93 -1.81
N TYR A 165 13.38 4.17 -2.06
CA TYR A 165 13.24 3.37 -3.28
C TYR A 165 12.80 4.19 -4.51
N GLY A 166 12.34 5.43 -4.32
CA GLY A 166 11.79 6.29 -5.36
C GLY A 166 10.56 5.71 -6.03
N LEU A 167 9.55 5.47 -5.21
CA LEU A 167 8.23 5.00 -5.55
C LEU A 167 7.25 6.14 -5.29
N ASP A 168 7.32 7.20 -6.09
CA ASP A 168 6.71 8.49 -5.75
C ASP A 168 5.18 8.39 -5.53
N GLY A 169 4.47 7.55 -6.31
CA GLY A 169 3.04 7.26 -6.06
C GLY A 169 2.75 6.48 -4.76
N LEU A 170 3.70 5.67 -4.26
CA LEU A 170 3.58 5.02 -2.94
C LEU A 170 3.87 6.01 -1.81
N LYS A 171 4.78 6.97 -2.06
CA LYS A 171 5.08 8.12 -1.17
C LYS A 171 3.83 9.00 -1.00
N GLU A 172 3.13 9.30 -2.10
CA GLU A 172 1.85 10.04 -2.10
C GLU A 172 0.74 9.30 -1.33
N VAL A 173 0.63 7.97 -1.51
CA VAL A 173 -0.34 7.15 -0.76
C VAL A 173 -0.04 7.15 0.74
N ALA A 174 1.22 7.02 1.15
CA ALA A 174 1.59 7.13 2.56
C ALA A 174 1.28 8.52 3.13
N ILE A 175 1.53 9.60 2.38
CA ILE A 175 1.12 10.97 2.75
C ILE A 175 -0.41 11.10 2.87
N TYR A 176 -1.17 10.47 1.98
CA TYR A 176 -2.64 10.47 2.03
C TYR A 176 -3.17 9.74 3.27
N ILE A 177 -2.60 8.56 3.58
CA ILE A 177 -2.96 7.77 4.77
C ILE A 177 -2.63 8.54 6.05
N LEU A 178 -1.45 9.17 6.16
CA LEU A 178 -1.11 10.04 7.30
C LEU A 178 -2.12 11.20 7.44
N LYS A 179 -2.44 11.89 6.34
CA LYS A 179 -3.46 12.98 6.35
C LYS A 179 -4.84 12.49 6.77
N ARG A 180 -5.24 11.28 6.39
CA ARG A 180 -6.52 10.67 6.75
C ARG A 180 -6.55 10.32 8.24
N ASP A 181 -5.60 9.54 8.71
CA ASP A 181 -5.71 8.82 9.98
C ASP A 181 -5.18 9.62 11.18
N TYR A 182 -4.13 10.43 10.97
CA TYR A 182 -3.57 11.29 12.01
C TYR A 182 -4.21 12.69 12.01
N CYS A 183 -4.49 13.25 10.84
CA CYS A 183 -4.93 14.64 10.72
C CYS A 183 -6.42 14.85 10.41
N ASN A 184 -7.19 13.79 10.11
CA ASN A 184 -8.57 13.88 9.61
C ASN A 184 -8.72 14.96 8.50
N PHE A 185 -7.77 14.95 7.55
CA PHE A 185 -7.62 15.92 6.47
C PHE A 185 -7.60 17.41 6.90
N PHE A 186 -7.16 17.70 8.13
CA PHE A 186 -7.15 19.05 8.73
C PHE A 186 -8.56 19.68 8.81
N GLN A 187 -9.59 18.86 9.00
CA GLN A 187 -10.91 19.32 9.43
C GLN A 187 -10.84 19.93 10.84
N LYS A 188 -11.88 20.69 11.21
CA LYS A 188 -11.96 21.48 12.47
C LYS A 188 -11.38 20.72 13.68
N PRO A 189 -10.43 21.31 14.44
CA PRO A 189 -9.78 20.64 15.57
C PRO A 189 -10.78 20.07 16.57
N VAL A 190 -10.72 18.75 16.77
CA VAL A 190 -11.52 18.06 17.79
C VAL A 190 -10.78 18.18 19.14
N PRO A 191 -11.41 18.75 20.19
CA PRO A 191 -10.79 18.86 21.50
C PRO A 191 -10.28 17.52 22.02
N GLY A 192 -9.06 17.50 22.57
CA GLY A 192 -8.40 16.29 23.06
C GLY A 192 -7.80 15.38 21.96
N ARG A 193 -7.93 15.70 20.67
CA ARG A 193 -7.48 14.84 19.55
C ARG A 193 -6.28 15.37 18.76
N GLN A 194 -5.48 16.26 19.35
CA GLN A 194 -4.32 16.88 18.66
C GLN A 194 -3.04 16.04 18.67
N GLN A 195 -2.90 15.04 19.55
CA GLN A 195 -1.68 14.22 19.63
C GLN A 195 -1.30 13.56 18.29
N PRO A 196 -2.23 12.91 17.54
CA PRO A 196 -1.91 12.36 16.23
C PRO A 196 -1.43 13.43 15.22
N VAL A 197 -1.95 14.66 15.27
CA VAL A 197 -1.48 15.76 14.41
C VAL A 197 -0.01 16.10 14.72
N LEU A 198 0.38 16.09 15.99
CA LEU A 198 1.77 16.30 16.44
C LEU A 198 2.69 15.14 16.04
N GLU A 199 2.21 13.90 16.10
CA GLU A 199 2.94 12.72 15.61
C GLU A 199 3.16 12.78 14.09
N CYS A 200 2.12 13.12 13.33
CA CYS A 200 2.23 13.35 11.89
C CYS A 200 3.14 14.55 11.54
N MET A 201 3.16 15.59 12.38
CA MET A 201 4.08 16.73 12.23
C MET A 201 5.54 16.30 12.42
N ALA A 202 5.84 15.47 13.42
CA ALA A 202 7.17 14.92 13.65
C ALA A 202 7.63 13.98 12.52
N ILE A 203 6.74 13.11 12.03
CA ILE A 203 6.98 12.27 10.84
C ILE A 203 7.28 13.14 9.61
N ALA A 204 6.44 14.16 9.34
CA ALA A 204 6.61 15.05 8.20
C ALA A 204 7.95 15.83 8.25
N HIS A 205 8.31 16.37 9.42
CA HIS A 205 9.57 17.08 9.62
C HIS A 205 10.79 16.16 9.44
N SER A 206 10.80 14.99 10.10
CA SER A 206 11.91 14.03 10.01
C SER A 206 12.14 13.45 8.62
N LEU A 207 11.13 13.48 7.74
CA LEU A 207 11.17 13.00 6.36
C LEU A 207 11.19 14.12 5.30
N GLY A 208 11.35 15.39 5.72
CA GLY A 208 11.44 16.55 4.81
C GLY A 208 10.17 16.80 3.96
N VAL A 209 9.00 16.39 4.46
CA VAL A 209 7.71 16.53 3.75
C VAL A 209 7.07 17.87 4.10
N GLU A 210 7.69 18.95 3.64
CA GLU A 210 7.35 20.35 3.95
C GLU A 210 5.85 20.66 3.78
N ASN A 211 5.23 20.20 2.69
CA ASN A 211 3.81 20.41 2.40
C ASN A 211 2.86 19.70 3.39
N LEU A 212 3.33 18.69 4.13
CA LEU A 212 2.58 18.04 5.21
C LEU A 212 2.89 18.70 6.55
N TYR A 213 4.16 19.01 6.83
CA TYR A 213 4.60 19.71 8.03
C TYR A 213 3.93 21.09 8.17
N ALA A 214 3.96 21.91 7.10
CA ALA A 214 3.30 23.21 7.03
C ALA A 214 1.76 23.15 6.93
N ALA A 215 1.17 21.94 6.94
CA ALA A 215 -0.26 21.72 7.12
C ALA A 215 -0.59 21.34 8.59
N CYS A 216 0.26 20.55 9.26
CA CYS A 216 0.11 20.26 10.69
C CYS A 216 0.36 21.47 11.61
N MET A 217 1.07 22.49 11.11
CA MET A 217 1.34 23.75 11.82
C MET A 217 0.19 24.79 11.78
N LYS A 218 -1.02 24.41 11.34
CA LYS A 218 -2.17 25.32 11.11
C LYS A 218 -3.42 24.92 11.89
#